data_AF-A0A960RI04-F1
#
_entry.id   AF-A0A960RI04-F1
#
_cell.length_a   1.000
_cell.length_b   1.000
_cell.length_c   1.000
_cell.angle_alpha   90.00
_cell.angle_beta   90.00
_cell.angle_gamma   90.00
#
_symmetry.space_group_name_H-M   'P 1'
#
loop_
_entity.id
_entity.type
_entity.pdbx_description
1 polymer ?
#
loop_
_entity_poly.entity_id
_entity_poly.type
_entity_poly.pdbx_seq_one_letter_code
_entity_poly.pdbx_strand_id
1 'polypeptide(L)'
;MKYGYFAASLPTLTFGAPAPMDLETFVAECQRQLAPEAFGEVEALALGKPAPSESPSAFFCEWRQGMIQMRNAIVGARASRQPVAVDEKKLVRPHAGYRVWLEDGVQDAFSRSTPLEREQALDRLRWTYADELSRSAPFDLPAILAYTVKLSISLRWQAMTEEKGGEKLDELLNAVMTTSDEVKGWLALASM
;
A
#
# COMPACT_ATOMS: atom_id res chain seq x y z
N MET A 1 -19.67 -12.66 -15.06
CA MET A 1 -20.13 -11.25 -15.03
C MET A 1 -21.22 -11.11 -13.98
N LYS A 2 -20.86 -11.23 -12.69
CA LYS A 2 -21.81 -11.14 -11.57
C LYS A 2 -22.09 -9.68 -11.17
N TYR A 3 -21.10 -8.80 -11.33
CA TYR A 3 -21.16 -7.42 -10.84
C TYR A 3 -21.00 -6.35 -11.94
N GLY A 4 -21.35 -6.68 -13.20
CA GLY A 4 -21.03 -5.83 -14.36
C GLY A 4 -21.62 -4.42 -14.33
N TYR A 5 -22.88 -4.27 -13.90
CA TYR A 5 -23.51 -2.96 -13.77
C TYR A 5 -22.79 -2.09 -12.74
N PHE A 6 -22.51 -2.63 -11.55
CA PHE A 6 -21.82 -1.91 -10.49
C PHE A 6 -20.39 -1.53 -10.90
N ALA A 7 -19.63 -2.49 -11.44
CA ALA A 7 -18.26 -2.22 -11.89
C ALA A 7 -18.21 -1.11 -12.96
N ALA A 8 -19.19 -1.07 -13.88
CA ALA A 8 -19.29 -0.05 -14.92
C ALA A 8 -19.82 1.30 -14.43
N SER A 9 -20.52 1.35 -13.29
CA SER A 9 -21.02 2.60 -12.70
C SER A 9 -20.00 3.32 -11.83
N LEU A 10 -18.87 2.68 -11.50
CA LEU A 10 -17.79 3.30 -10.75
C LEU A 10 -17.16 4.46 -11.54
N PRO A 11 -16.98 5.64 -10.92
CA PRO A 11 -16.32 6.76 -11.58
C PRO A 11 -14.89 6.41 -12.00
N THR A 12 -14.33 7.13 -12.97
CA THR A 12 -12.93 6.90 -13.34
C THR A 12 -11.97 7.44 -12.29
N LEU A 13 -10.97 6.65 -11.93
CA LEU A 13 -9.85 7.07 -11.08
C LEU A 13 -8.63 7.41 -11.95
N THR A 14 -8.01 8.55 -11.69
CA THR A 14 -6.74 8.96 -12.30
C THR A 14 -5.70 9.18 -11.22
N PHE A 15 -4.53 8.54 -11.33
CA PHE A 15 -3.46 8.69 -10.36
C PHE A 15 -3.03 10.16 -10.23
N GLY A 16 -3.06 10.70 -9.01
CA GLY A 16 -2.70 12.08 -8.71
C GLY A 16 -3.84 13.10 -8.93
N ALA A 17 -4.99 12.67 -9.46
CA ALA A 17 -6.20 13.48 -9.48
C ALA A 17 -7.00 13.28 -8.18
N PRO A 18 -7.89 14.24 -7.83
CA PRO A 18 -8.78 14.05 -6.69
C PRO A 18 -9.65 12.78 -6.83
N ALA A 19 -9.78 12.02 -5.73
CA ALA A 19 -10.70 10.90 -5.68
C ALA A 19 -12.16 11.39 -5.85
N PRO A 20 -12.98 10.67 -6.63
CA PRO A 20 -14.35 11.07 -6.94
C PRO A 20 -15.34 10.80 -5.80
N MET A 21 -14.93 10.05 -4.77
CA MET A 21 -15.71 9.71 -3.58
C MET A 21 -14.76 9.33 -2.45
N ASP A 22 -15.25 9.37 -1.22
CA ASP A 22 -14.53 8.85 -0.06
C ASP A 22 -14.65 7.31 0.05
N LEU A 23 -13.87 6.75 0.98
CA LEU A 23 -13.82 5.32 1.21
C LEU A 23 -15.12 4.80 1.85
N GLU A 24 -15.75 5.58 2.72
CA GLU A 24 -16.96 5.20 3.44
C GLU A 24 -18.13 4.99 2.47
N THR A 25 -18.36 5.94 1.56
CA THR A 25 -19.35 5.88 0.50
C THR A 25 -19.12 4.67 -0.38
N PHE A 26 -17.89 4.46 -0.84
CA PHE A 26 -17.54 3.32 -1.69
C PHE A 26 -17.78 1.97 -1.00
N VAL A 27 -17.38 1.83 0.27
CA VAL A 27 -17.57 0.60 1.05
C VAL A 27 -19.07 0.34 1.28
N ALA A 28 -19.86 1.38 1.56
CA ALA A 28 -21.31 1.25 1.71
C ALA A 28 -22.00 0.80 0.41
N GLU A 29 -21.55 1.27 -0.76
CA GLU A 29 -22.01 0.77 -2.06
C GLU A 29 -21.61 -0.69 -2.28
N CYS A 30 -20.37 -1.05 -1.97
CA CYS A 30 -19.89 -2.43 -2.09
C CYS A 30 -20.71 -3.38 -1.20
N GLN A 31 -21.02 -3.00 0.04
CA GLN A 31 -21.81 -3.81 0.96
C GLN A 31 -23.21 -4.10 0.43
N ARG A 32 -23.83 -3.13 -0.27
CA ARG A 32 -25.18 -3.27 -0.83
C ARG A 32 -25.21 -4.12 -2.10
N GLN A 33 -24.12 -4.16 -2.86
CA GLN A 33 -24.11 -4.77 -4.20
C GLN A 33 -23.33 -6.09 -4.30
N LEU A 34 -22.43 -6.37 -3.37
CA LEU A 34 -21.58 -7.56 -3.38
C LEU A 34 -22.12 -8.66 -2.48
N ALA A 35 -21.81 -9.91 -2.83
CA ALA A 35 -21.98 -11.02 -1.90
C ALA A 35 -21.02 -10.87 -0.70
N PRO A 36 -21.37 -11.40 0.49
CA PRO A 36 -20.58 -11.24 1.72
C PRO A 36 -19.10 -11.60 1.56
N GLU A 37 -18.78 -12.66 0.80
CA GLU A 37 -17.41 -13.11 0.57
C GLU A 37 -16.61 -12.10 -0.25
N ALA A 38 -17.22 -11.54 -1.30
CA ALA A 38 -16.63 -10.53 -2.15
C ALA A 38 -16.48 -9.19 -1.42
N PHE A 39 -17.48 -8.83 -0.60
CA PHE A 39 -17.41 -7.64 0.26
C PHE A 39 -16.27 -7.75 1.29
N GLY A 40 -16.09 -8.92 1.91
CA GLY A 40 -14.98 -9.14 2.84
C GLY A 40 -13.62 -8.90 2.20
N GLU A 41 -13.45 -9.18 0.90
CA GLU A 41 -12.18 -8.91 0.19
C GLU A 41 -11.97 -7.41 -0.03
N VAL A 42 -13.04 -6.66 -0.30
CA VAL A 42 -12.99 -5.18 -0.37
C VAL A 42 -12.55 -4.62 0.97
N GLU A 43 -13.16 -5.04 2.08
CA GLU A 43 -12.76 -4.60 3.42
C GLU A 43 -11.32 -4.97 3.74
N ALA A 44 -10.91 -6.19 3.39
CA ALA A 44 -9.55 -6.66 3.64
C ALA A 44 -8.50 -5.85 2.88
N LEU A 45 -8.78 -5.49 1.62
CA LEU A 45 -7.91 -4.62 0.83
C LEU A 45 -7.89 -3.19 1.35
N ALA A 46 -9.05 -2.63 1.68
CA ALA A 46 -9.18 -1.25 2.16
C ALA A 46 -8.45 -1.03 3.50
N LEU A 47 -8.52 -2.01 4.40
CA LEU A 47 -7.97 -1.92 5.76
C LEU A 47 -6.61 -2.61 5.92
N GLY A 48 -6.10 -3.25 4.86
CA GLY A 48 -4.86 -4.03 4.92
C GLY A 48 -4.94 -5.25 5.86
N LYS A 49 -6.13 -5.84 5.99
CA LYS A 49 -6.42 -6.99 6.88
C LYS A 49 -6.09 -8.34 6.19
N PRO A 50 -5.98 -9.44 6.96
CA PRO A 50 -5.86 -10.79 6.38
C PRO A 50 -7.07 -11.16 5.51
N ALA A 51 -6.97 -12.31 4.83
CA ALA A 51 -8.06 -12.78 3.97
C ALA A 51 -9.32 -13.01 4.82
N PRO A 52 -10.50 -12.62 4.33
CA PRO A 52 -11.76 -12.82 5.03
C PRO A 52 -12.26 -14.28 4.94
N SER A 53 -11.72 -15.08 4.00
CA SER A 53 -12.17 -16.43 3.69
C SER A 53 -11.01 -17.38 3.45
N GLU A 54 -11.29 -18.70 3.54
CA GLU A 54 -10.32 -19.76 3.24
C GLU A 54 -10.00 -19.88 1.74
N SER A 55 -10.92 -19.45 0.88
CA SER A 55 -10.78 -19.49 -0.58
C SER A 55 -11.04 -18.10 -1.20
N PRO A 56 -10.10 -17.15 -1.08
CA PRO A 56 -10.24 -15.83 -1.70
C PRO A 56 -10.19 -15.90 -3.23
N SER A 57 -10.66 -14.85 -3.87
CA SER A 57 -10.57 -14.68 -5.32
C SER A 57 -9.12 -14.73 -5.82
N ALA A 58 -8.96 -15.13 -7.09
CA ALA A 58 -7.64 -15.16 -7.73
C ALA A 58 -6.97 -13.77 -7.70
N PHE A 59 -7.74 -12.70 -7.90
CA PHE A 59 -7.24 -11.32 -7.79
C PHE A 59 -6.63 -11.07 -6.41
N PHE A 60 -7.37 -11.39 -5.34
CA PHE A 60 -6.92 -11.11 -3.98
C PHE A 60 -5.67 -11.92 -3.62
N CYS A 61 -5.64 -13.20 -4.01
CA CYS A 61 -4.48 -14.05 -3.83
C CYS A 61 -3.25 -13.48 -4.56
N GLU A 62 -3.35 -13.21 -5.86
CA GLU A 62 -2.28 -12.62 -6.67
C GLU A 62 -1.79 -11.30 -6.07
N TRP A 63 -2.72 -10.38 -5.78
CA TRP A 63 -2.40 -9.09 -5.17
C TRP A 63 -1.54 -9.24 -3.93
N ARG A 64 -1.91 -10.14 -3.01
CA ARG A 64 -1.13 -10.37 -1.79
C ARG A 64 0.27 -10.92 -2.09
N GLN A 65 0.39 -11.86 -3.03
CA GLN A 65 1.70 -12.40 -3.40
C GLN A 65 2.59 -11.32 -4.00
N GLY A 66 2.07 -10.50 -4.93
CA GLY A 66 2.82 -9.37 -5.49
C GLY A 66 3.17 -8.31 -4.44
N MET A 67 2.30 -8.07 -3.47
CA MET A 67 2.62 -7.18 -2.34
C MET A 67 3.70 -7.75 -1.40
N ILE A 68 3.84 -9.08 -1.30
CA ILE A 68 4.96 -9.70 -0.60
C ILE A 68 6.25 -9.54 -1.43
N GLN A 69 6.19 -9.84 -2.74
CA GLN A 69 7.32 -9.67 -3.66
C GLN A 69 7.87 -8.23 -3.62
N MET A 70 7.00 -7.23 -3.75
CA MET A 70 7.39 -5.82 -3.66
C MET A 70 8.05 -5.48 -2.33
N ARG A 71 7.53 -6.00 -1.20
CA ARG A 71 8.14 -5.76 0.13
C ARG A 71 9.52 -6.42 0.25
N ASN A 72 9.70 -7.62 -0.30
CA ASN A 72 11.00 -8.28 -0.35
C ASN A 72 12.00 -7.46 -1.17
N ALA A 73 11.59 -6.96 -2.34
CA ALA A 73 12.43 -6.10 -3.17
C ALA A 73 12.79 -4.78 -2.46
N ILE A 74 11.85 -4.18 -1.72
CA ILE A 74 12.09 -3.00 -0.89
C ILE A 74 13.12 -3.29 0.21
N VAL A 75 13.04 -4.46 0.85
CA VAL A 75 14.03 -4.89 1.86
C VAL A 75 15.43 -4.92 1.24
N GLY A 76 15.61 -5.56 0.08
CA GLY A 76 16.91 -5.60 -0.60
C GLY A 76 17.41 -4.22 -1.03
N ALA A 77 16.52 -3.39 -1.58
CA ALA A 77 16.86 -2.01 -1.99
C ALA A 77 17.24 -1.11 -0.80
N ARG A 78 16.72 -1.38 0.41
CA ARG A 78 17.10 -0.69 1.64
C ARG A 78 18.40 -1.24 2.22
N ALA A 79 18.57 -2.57 2.26
CA ALA A 79 19.75 -3.22 2.81
C ALA A 79 21.03 -2.81 2.07
N SER A 80 20.98 -2.71 0.74
CA SER A 80 22.12 -2.26 -0.08
C SER A 80 22.57 -0.81 0.16
N ARG A 81 21.72 0.00 0.81
CA ARG A 81 21.99 1.41 1.13
C ARG A 81 22.39 1.64 2.58
N GLN A 82 22.38 0.60 3.42
CA GLN A 82 22.77 0.75 4.82
C GLN A 82 24.28 0.59 4.99
N PRO A 83 24.92 1.39 5.86
CA PRO A 83 26.34 1.23 6.19
C PRO A 83 26.62 -0.09 6.94
N VAL A 84 25.63 -0.60 7.66
CA VAL A 84 25.71 -1.84 8.43
C VAL A 84 25.12 -2.97 7.60
N ALA A 85 25.85 -4.08 7.49
CA ALA A 85 25.38 -5.27 6.79
C ALA A 85 24.11 -5.82 7.46
N VAL A 86 23.00 -5.82 6.72
CA VAL A 86 21.73 -6.42 7.14
C VAL A 86 21.60 -7.79 6.49
N ASP A 87 21.27 -8.80 7.29
CA ASP A 87 20.93 -10.13 6.79
C ASP A 87 19.52 -10.14 6.19
N GLU A 88 19.41 -9.66 4.96
CA GLU A 88 18.15 -9.52 4.22
C GLU A 88 17.37 -10.84 4.09
N LYS A 89 18.08 -11.98 4.04
CA LYS A 89 17.47 -13.31 3.88
C LYS A 89 16.54 -13.67 5.03
N LYS A 90 16.77 -13.11 6.22
CA LYS A 90 15.89 -13.27 7.40
C LYS A 90 14.63 -12.41 7.34
N LEU A 91 14.60 -11.39 6.49
CA LEU A 91 13.51 -10.42 6.38
C LEU A 91 12.58 -10.71 5.19
N VAL A 92 13.05 -11.47 4.22
CA VAL A 92 12.29 -11.92 3.05
C VAL A 92 11.22 -12.92 3.47
N ARG A 93 10.00 -12.74 2.94
CA ARG A 93 8.87 -13.65 3.15
C ARG A 93 8.61 -14.49 1.89
N PRO A 94 8.24 -15.77 2.02
CA PRO A 94 7.89 -16.58 0.86
C PRO A 94 6.64 -16.02 0.16
N HIS A 95 6.62 -16.09 -1.17
CA HIS A 95 5.46 -15.81 -1.99
C HIS A 95 5.39 -16.75 -3.19
N ALA A 96 4.18 -16.96 -3.71
CA ALA A 96 3.94 -17.70 -4.93
C ALA A 96 3.95 -16.76 -6.15
N GLY A 97 4.31 -17.32 -7.32
CA GLY A 97 4.45 -16.52 -8.54
C GLY A 97 5.61 -15.53 -8.48
N TYR A 98 5.99 -14.99 -9.63
CA TYR A 98 7.06 -14.01 -9.72
C TYR A 98 6.85 -13.12 -10.94
N ARG A 99 6.90 -11.80 -10.73
CA ARG A 99 6.75 -10.81 -11.80
C ARG A 99 7.98 -9.93 -11.82
N VAL A 100 8.82 -10.10 -12.85
CA VAL A 100 10.09 -9.38 -13.01
C VAL A 100 9.89 -7.86 -12.90
N TRP A 101 8.87 -7.34 -13.59
CA TRP A 101 8.60 -5.91 -13.65
C TRP A 101 8.21 -5.28 -12.30
N LEU A 102 7.77 -6.07 -11.30
CA LEU A 102 7.53 -5.56 -9.95
C LEU A 102 8.85 -5.24 -9.23
N GLU A 103 9.90 -6.02 -9.47
CA GLU A 103 11.22 -5.75 -8.88
C GLU A 103 11.91 -4.60 -9.58
N ASP A 104 11.89 -4.58 -10.91
CA ASP A 104 12.40 -3.47 -11.71
C ASP A 104 11.74 -2.15 -11.31
N GLY A 105 10.41 -2.17 -11.11
CA GLY A 105 9.67 -1.01 -10.64
C GLY A 105 10.06 -0.55 -9.24
N VAL A 106 10.41 -1.49 -8.34
CA VAL A 106 10.96 -1.13 -7.01
C VAL A 106 12.35 -0.51 -7.14
N GLN A 107 13.22 -1.05 -7.99
CA GLN A 107 14.55 -0.46 -8.21
C GLN A 107 14.46 0.93 -8.84
N ASP A 108 13.58 1.11 -9.84
CA ASP A 108 13.27 2.43 -10.41
C ASP A 108 12.78 3.40 -9.33
N ALA A 109 11.82 2.98 -8.49
CA ALA A 109 11.34 3.80 -7.40
C ALA A 109 12.47 4.21 -6.45
N PHE A 110 13.38 3.29 -6.10
CA PHE A 110 14.50 3.62 -5.22
C PHE A 110 15.55 4.50 -5.88
N SER A 111 15.66 4.51 -7.20
CA SER A 111 16.55 5.41 -7.95
C SER A 111 16.14 6.89 -7.86
N ARG A 112 14.90 7.19 -7.47
CA ARG A 112 14.40 8.57 -7.31
C ARG A 112 15.15 9.33 -6.22
N SER A 113 15.24 10.65 -6.38
CA SER A 113 16.10 11.52 -5.57
C SER A 113 15.50 11.75 -4.18
N THR A 114 14.21 12.05 -4.12
CA THR A 114 13.54 12.43 -2.87
C THR A 114 12.69 11.29 -2.32
N PRO A 115 12.55 11.14 -0.99
CA PRO A 115 11.66 10.14 -0.39
C PRO A 115 10.21 10.23 -0.91
N LEU A 116 9.71 11.45 -1.17
CA LEU A 116 8.39 11.68 -1.72
C LEU A 116 8.22 11.06 -3.12
N GLU A 117 9.20 11.28 -4.00
CA GLU A 117 9.21 10.67 -5.34
C GLU A 117 9.29 9.14 -5.28
N ARG A 118 10.06 8.59 -4.33
CA ARG A 118 10.14 7.13 -4.14
C ARG A 118 8.79 6.55 -3.76
N GLU A 119 8.11 7.14 -2.77
CA GLU A 119 6.78 6.68 -2.34
C GLU A 119 5.76 6.80 -3.47
N GLN A 120 5.76 7.92 -4.21
CA GLN A 120 4.87 8.10 -5.35
C GLN A 120 5.11 7.06 -6.45
N ALA A 121 6.38 6.73 -6.75
CA ALA A 121 6.73 5.70 -7.71
C ALA A 121 6.28 4.30 -7.25
N LEU A 122 6.44 3.98 -5.96
CA LEU A 122 5.97 2.71 -5.39
C LEU A 122 4.44 2.58 -5.46
N ASP A 123 3.68 3.65 -5.25
CA ASP A 123 2.21 3.60 -5.39
C ASP A 123 1.75 3.54 -6.83
N ARG A 124 2.45 4.22 -7.75
CA ARG A 124 2.17 4.08 -9.18
C ARG A 124 2.42 2.65 -9.64
N LEU A 125 3.42 1.96 -9.08
CA LEU A 125 3.65 0.55 -9.31
C LEU A 125 2.50 -0.32 -8.77
N ARG A 126 2.05 -0.08 -7.53
CA ARG A 126 0.87 -0.73 -6.94
C ARG A 126 -0.39 -0.53 -7.78
N TRP A 127 -0.60 0.69 -8.26
CA TRP A 127 -1.73 1.04 -9.12
C TRP A 127 -1.71 0.25 -10.44
N THR A 128 -0.56 0.24 -11.11
CA THR A 128 -0.35 -0.50 -12.36
C THR A 128 -0.59 -2.00 -12.17
N TYR A 129 -0.17 -2.53 -11.03
CA TYR A 129 -0.38 -3.95 -10.72
C TYR A 129 -1.86 -4.28 -10.50
N ALA A 130 -2.60 -3.42 -9.80
CA ALA A 130 -4.04 -3.59 -9.64
C ALA A 130 -4.76 -3.56 -11.00
N ASP A 131 -4.36 -2.64 -11.90
CA ASP A 131 -4.90 -2.58 -13.25
C ASP A 131 -4.59 -3.86 -14.05
N GLU A 132 -3.37 -4.39 -13.96
CA GLU A 132 -3.02 -5.66 -14.62
C GLU A 132 -3.90 -6.83 -14.15
N LEU A 133 -4.06 -6.99 -12.83
CA LEU A 133 -4.83 -8.09 -12.27
C LEU A 133 -6.32 -8.04 -12.62
N SER A 134 -6.86 -6.86 -12.90
CA SER A 134 -8.27 -6.68 -13.29
C SER A 134 -8.54 -6.81 -14.79
N ARG A 135 -7.50 -6.81 -15.64
CA ARG A 135 -7.63 -6.69 -17.10
C ARG A 135 -8.45 -7.81 -17.75
N SER A 136 -8.39 -9.03 -17.20
CA SER A 136 -9.15 -10.18 -17.72
C SER A 136 -10.64 -10.13 -17.38
N ALA A 137 -11.04 -9.32 -16.40
CA ALA A 137 -12.42 -9.18 -15.94
C ALA A 137 -12.73 -7.71 -15.56
N PRO A 138 -12.72 -6.79 -16.55
CA PRO A 138 -12.85 -5.34 -16.30
C PRO A 138 -14.26 -4.91 -15.82
N PHE A 139 -15.23 -5.82 -15.87
CA PHE A 139 -16.62 -5.58 -15.43
C PHE A 139 -17.09 -6.67 -14.47
N ASP A 140 -16.21 -7.15 -13.60
CA ASP A 140 -16.57 -8.10 -12.54
C ASP A 140 -15.76 -7.80 -11.27
N LEU A 141 -15.81 -8.70 -10.29
CA LEU A 141 -15.12 -8.54 -9.00
C LEU A 141 -13.67 -8.02 -9.10
N PRO A 142 -12.80 -8.51 -10.00
CA PRO A 142 -11.42 -8.00 -10.11
C PRO A 142 -11.33 -6.49 -10.37
N ALA A 143 -12.25 -5.92 -11.16
CA ALA A 143 -12.29 -4.49 -11.42
C ALA A 143 -12.65 -3.69 -10.15
N ILE A 144 -13.57 -4.22 -9.36
CA ILE A 144 -14.00 -3.60 -8.09
C ILE A 144 -12.86 -3.66 -7.07
N LEU A 145 -12.17 -4.80 -6.95
CA LEU A 145 -11.02 -4.95 -6.05
C LEU A 145 -9.84 -4.06 -6.47
N ALA A 146 -9.58 -3.93 -7.78
CA ALA A 146 -8.60 -2.96 -8.28
C ALA A 146 -9.01 -1.52 -7.97
N TYR A 147 -10.30 -1.20 -8.11
CA TYR A 147 -10.83 0.10 -7.74
C TYR A 147 -10.61 0.39 -6.24
N THR A 148 -10.87 -0.57 -5.35
CA THR A 148 -10.58 -0.44 -3.91
C THR A 148 -9.14 -0.02 -3.65
N VAL A 149 -8.17 -0.72 -4.25
CA VAL A 149 -6.75 -0.40 -4.10
C VAL A 149 -6.45 1.02 -4.57
N LYS A 150 -6.91 1.36 -5.78
CA LYS A 150 -6.65 2.67 -6.40
C LYS A 150 -7.30 3.81 -5.64
N LEU A 151 -8.50 3.61 -5.12
CA LEU A 151 -9.20 4.57 -4.28
C LEU A 151 -8.44 4.81 -2.98
N SER A 152 -8.02 3.74 -2.28
CA SER A 152 -7.23 3.85 -1.06
C SER A 152 -5.90 4.58 -1.27
N ILE A 153 -5.22 4.33 -2.39
CA ILE A 153 -4.02 5.08 -2.77
C ILE A 153 -4.35 6.56 -2.97
N SER A 154 -5.39 6.87 -3.74
CA SER A 154 -5.78 8.26 -4.05
C SER A 154 -6.12 9.04 -2.78
N LEU A 155 -6.94 8.46 -1.91
CA LEU A 155 -7.37 9.08 -0.66
C LEU A 155 -6.18 9.31 0.30
N ARG A 156 -5.23 8.36 0.36
CA ARG A 156 -4.01 8.56 1.16
C ARG A 156 -3.20 9.76 0.67
N TRP A 157 -3.03 9.90 -0.65
CA TRP A 157 -2.33 11.05 -1.22
C TRP A 157 -3.08 12.37 -1.02
N GLN A 158 -4.42 12.37 -1.13
CA GLN A 158 -5.21 13.57 -0.84
C GLN A 158 -5.16 13.98 0.63
N ALA A 159 -5.01 13.02 1.55
CA ALA A 159 -4.88 13.29 2.97
C ALA A 159 -3.51 13.87 3.35
N MET A 160 -2.51 13.77 2.48
CA MET A 160 -1.16 14.33 2.68
C MET A 160 -1.16 15.83 2.33
N THR A 161 -1.58 16.66 3.29
CA THR A 161 -1.49 18.12 3.19
C THR A 161 -0.24 18.65 3.90
N GLU A 162 0.23 19.83 3.49
CA GLU A 162 1.40 20.49 4.11
C GLU A 162 1.20 20.75 5.61
N GLU A 163 0.00 21.17 6.00
CA GLU A 163 -0.42 21.38 7.39
C GLU A 163 -0.28 20.10 8.24
N LYS A 164 -0.86 18.98 7.77
CA LYS A 164 -0.71 17.67 8.44
C LYS A 164 0.74 17.16 8.41
N GLY A 165 1.49 17.52 7.39
CA GLY A 165 2.92 17.23 7.29
C GLY A 165 3.72 17.95 8.37
N GLY A 166 3.42 19.24 8.62
CA GLY A 166 4.01 20.04 9.68
C GLY A 166 3.71 19.49 11.06
N GLU A 167 2.44 19.18 11.35
CA GLU A 167 2.03 18.55 12.63
C GLU A 167 2.80 17.24 12.88
N LYS A 168 2.91 16.39 11.84
CA LYS A 168 3.63 15.12 11.97
C LYS A 168 5.13 15.31 12.18
N LEU A 169 5.73 16.31 11.54
CA LEU A 169 7.13 16.65 11.72
C LEU A 169 7.39 17.12 13.16
N ASP A 170 6.54 17.99 13.68
CA ASP A 170 6.64 18.51 15.06
C ASP A 170 6.51 17.39 16.08
N GLU A 171 5.56 16.46 15.89
CA GLU A 171 5.45 15.24 16.72
C GLU A 171 6.75 14.42 16.73
N LEU A 172 7.35 14.20 15.56
CA LEU A 172 8.59 13.41 15.43
C LEU A 172 9.79 14.13 16.06
N LEU A 173 9.92 15.44 15.87
CA LEU A 173 10.97 16.25 16.50
C LEU A 173 10.86 16.20 18.02
N ASN A 174 9.66 16.36 18.57
CA ASN A 174 9.41 16.26 20.01
C ASN A 174 9.76 14.87 20.55
N ALA A 175 9.42 13.80 19.85
CA ALA A 175 9.76 12.43 20.23
C ALA A 175 11.28 12.19 20.25
N VAL A 176 12.00 12.69 19.24
CA VAL A 176 13.47 12.55 19.14
C VAL A 176 14.18 13.37 20.22
N MET A 177 13.71 14.59 20.49
CA MET A 177 14.27 15.45 21.55
C MET A 177 14.08 14.83 22.94
N THR A 178 12.89 14.28 23.22
CA THR A 178 12.60 13.60 24.49
C THR A 178 13.52 12.40 24.68
N THR A 179 13.68 11.56 23.66
CA THR A 179 14.58 10.39 23.70
C THR A 179 16.04 10.81 23.92
N SER A 180 16.47 11.92 23.30
CA SER A 180 17.85 12.43 23.45
C SER A 180 18.15 12.90 24.87
N ASP A 181 17.17 13.55 25.52
CA ASP A 181 17.32 14.03 26.90
C ASP A 181 17.24 12.89 27.92
N GLU A 182 16.42 11.88 27.69
CA GLU A 182 16.40 10.65 28.50
C GLU A 182 17.74 9.89 28.44
N VAL A 183 18.30 9.73 27.24
CA VAL A 183 19.61 9.08 27.06
C VAL A 183 20.74 9.87 27.75
N LYS A 184 20.72 11.21 27.68
CA LYS A 184 21.66 12.05 28.44
C LYS A 184 21.49 11.90 29.96
N GLY A 185 20.24 11.80 30.44
CA GLY A 185 19.94 11.57 31.85
C GLY A 185 20.48 10.24 32.37
N TRP A 186 20.36 9.16 31.60
CA TRP A 186 20.93 7.85 31.96
C TRP A 186 22.45 7.85 31.94
N LEU A 187 23.07 8.51 30.95
CA LEU A 187 24.53 8.65 30.89
C LEU A 187 25.07 9.47 32.08
N ALA A 188 24.38 10.52 32.51
CA ALA A 188 24.77 11.31 33.68
C ALA A 188 24.70 10.50 34.98
N LEU A 189 23.68 9.65 35.14
CA LEU A 189 23.54 8.76 36.31
C LEU A 189 24.54 7.60 36.31
N ALA A 190 24.95 7.10 35.14
CA ALA A 190 25.98 6.05 35.03
C ALA A 190 27.41 6.58 35.22
N SER A 191 27.60 7.90 35.27
CA SER A 191 28.90 8.57 35.44
C SER A 191 29.17 9.03 36.89
N MET A 192 28.21 8.81 37.80
CA MET A 192 28.32 9.04 39.24
C MET A 192 28.60 7.74 39.98
#